data_AF-K6ZRR2-F1
#
_entry.id   AF-K6ZRR2-F1
#
_cell.length_a   1.000
_cell.length_b   1.000
_cell.length_c   1.000
_cell.angle_alpha   90.00
_cell.angle_beta   90.00
_cell.angle_gamma   90.00
#
_symmetry.space_group_name_H-M   'P 1'
#
loop_
_entity.id
_entity.type
_entity.pdbx_description
1 polymer ?
#
loop_
_entity_poly.entity_id
_entity_poly.type
_entity_poly.pdbx_seq_one_letter_code
_entity_poly.pdbx_strand_id
1 'polypeptide(L)' 'MDGIEDHKEIQSTIARLITMCREFGISVVAEGVELAGQVDLLKPYQCDYIQGYYFNHALPK' A
#
# COMPACT_ATOMS: atom_id res chain seq x y z
N MET A 1 -7.63 3.67 -1.89
CA MET A 1 -7.07 3.60 -0.51
C MET A 1 -7.50 4.86 0.25
N ASP A 2 -8.77 5.20 0.19
CA ASP A 2 -9.16 6.60 0.34
C ASP A 2 -9.19 6.99 1.81
N GLY A 3 -8.65 8.17 2.13
CA GLY A 3 -8.60 8.70 3.49
C GLY A 3 -7.56 8.05 4.42
N ILE A 4 -6.75 7.10 3.96
CA ILE A 4 -5.71 6.46 4.80
C ILE A 4 -4.71 7.47 5.40
N GLU A 5 -4.47 8.59 4.70
CA GLU A 5 -3.53 9.63 5.11
C GLU A 5 -3.94 10.32 6.41
N ASP A 6 -5.24 10.35 6.72
CA ASP A 6 -5.80 11.03 7.89
C ASP A 6 -6.05 10.08 9.09
N HIS A 7 -5.91 8.77 8.90
CA HIS A 7 -6.28 7.75 9.90
C HIS A 7 -5.08 6.93 10.38
N LYS A 8 -4.43 7.38 11.46
CA LYS A 8 -3.22 6.73 12.03
C LYS A 8 -3.43 5.28 12.44
N GLU A 9 -4.62 4.92 12.93
CA GLU A 9 -4.94 3.54 13.32
C GLU A 9 -4.92 2.60 12.11
N ILE A 10 -5.45 3.08 10.98
CA ILE A 10 -5.47 2.32 9.71
C ILE A 10 -4.05 2.16 9.18
N GLN A 11 -3.26 3.23 9.19
CA GLN A 11 -1.84 3.21 8.81
C GLN A 11 -1.05 2.18 9.62
N SER A 12 -1.20 2.19 10.96
CA SER A 12 -0.54 1.23 11.86
C SER A 12 -0.97 -0.21 11.60
N THR A 13 -2.25 -0.43 11.31
CA THR A 13 -2.79 -1.76 10.99
C THR A 13 -2.18 -2.30 9.69
N ILE A 14 -2.12 -1.48 8.65
CA ILE A 14 -1.55 -1.86 7.35
C ILE A 14 -0.04 -2.15 7.48
N ALA A 15 0.70 -1.30 8.19
CA ALA A 15 2.11 -1.52 8.48
C ALA A 15 2.38 -2.88 9.14
N ARG A 16 1.56 -3.24 10.15
CA ARG A 16 1.66 -4.51 10.87
C ARG A 16 1.30 -5.69 9.97
N LEU A 17 0.28 -5.56 9.14
CA LEU A 17 -0.11 -6.60 8.20
C LEU A 17 1.00 -6.88 7.19
N ILE A 18 1.58 -5.84 6.58
CA ILE A 18 2.69 -5.97 5.63
C ILE A 18 3.88 -6.66 6.31
N THR A 19 4.25 -6.20 7.51
CA THR A 19 5.37 -6.78 8.27
C THR A 19 5.14 -8.27 8.55
N MET A 20 3.94 -8.62 9.03
CA MET A 20 3.58 -10.01 9.33
C MET A 20 3.61 -10.89 8.08
N CYS A 21 3.04 -10.44 6.96
CA CYS A 21 3.08 -11.19 5.70
C CYS A 21 4.52 -11.46 5.26
N ARG A 22 5.40 -10.45 5.38
CA ARG A 22 6.82 -10.58 5.05
C ARG A 22 7.53 -11.60 5.93
N GLU A 23 7.25 -11.62 7.24
CA GLU A 23 7.79 -12.63 8.17
C GLU A 23 7.38 -14.06 7.77
N PHE A 24 6.20 -14.23 7.18
CA PHE A 24 5.73 -15.51 6.64
C PHE A 24 6.16 -15.78 5.19
N GLY A 25 6.94 -14.91 4.56
CA GLY A 25 7.34 -15.04 3.16
C GLY A 25 6.17 -14.90 2.18
N ILE A 26 5.10 -14.21 2.59
CA ILE A 26 3.92 -13.92 1.77
C ILE A 26 4.11 -12.55 1.12
N SER A 27 4.07 -12.50 -0.21
CA SER A 27 4.11 -11.24 -0.96
C SER A 27 2.81 -10.46 -0.83
N VAL A 28 2.93 -9.13 -0.72
CA VAL A 28 1.81 -8.19 -0.58
C VAL A 28 1.74 -7.23 -1.76
N VAL A 29 0.54 -7.07 -2.31
CA VAL A 29 0.21 -5.98 -3.25
C VAL A 29 -0.72 -4.98 -2.57
N ALA A 30 -0.34 -3.71 -2.59
CA ALA A 30 -1.20 -2.60 -2.17
C ALA A 30 -1.90 -2.02 -3.40
N GLU A 31 -3.21 -2.25 -3.50
CA GLU A 31 -4.03 -1.79 -4.63
C GLU A 31 -4.80 -0.49 -4.32
N GLY A 32 -5.14 0.25 -5.36
CA GLY A 32 -5.92 1.49 -5.26
C GLY A 32 -5.13 2.66 -4.67
N VAL A 33 -3.83 2.74 -4.96
CA VAL A 33 -2.97 3.88 -4.61
C VAL A 33 -3.11 5.00 -5.65
N GLU A 34 -3.53 6.18 -5.20
CA GLU A 34 -3.87 7.32 -6.05
C GLU A 34 -2.96 8.53 -5.79
N LEU A 35 -2.37 8.62 -4.59
CA LEU A 35 -1.58 9.77 -4.14
C LEU A 35 -0.15 9.39 -3.73
N ALA A 36 0.77 10.34 -3.84
CA ALA A 36 2.16 10.15 -3.43
C ALA A 36 2.31 9.83 -1.93
N GLY A 37 1.49 10.46 -1.08
CA GLY A 37 1.54 10.23 0.38
C GLY A 37 1.21 8.78 0.75
N GLN A 38 0.30 8.13 0.02
CA GLN A 38 0.00 6.71 0.17
C GLN A 38 1.20 5.82 -0.22
N VAL A 39 1.95 6.18 -1.27
CA VAL A 39 3.18 5.46 -1.64
C VAL A 39 4.25 5.60 -0.56
N ASP A 40 4.43 6.82 -0.06
CA ASP A 40 5.44 7.11 0.95
C ASP A 40 5.12 6.47 2.31
N LEU A 41 3.83 6.24 2.60
CA LEU A 41 3.41 5.40 3.73
C LEU A 41 3.83 3.93 3.55
N LEU A 42 3.71 3.37 2.35
CA LEU A 42 3.92 1.93 2.10
C LEU A 42 5.40 1.55 1.92
N LYS A 43 6.22 2.45 1.36
CA LYS A 43 7.66 2.22 1.08
C LYS A 43 8.46 1.73 2.30
N PRO A 44 8.38 2.35 3.50
CA PRO A 44 9.18 1.93 4.66
C PRO A 44 8.87 0.50 5.13
N TYR A 45 7.64 0.04 4.92
CA TYR A 45 7.21 -1.30 5.30
C TYR A 45 7.62 -2.38 4.29
N GLN A 46 8.20 -1.96 3.16
CA GLN A 46 8.66 -2.80 2.05
C GLN A 46 7.52 -3.68 1.50
N CYS A 47 6.38 -3.04 1.20
CA CYS A 47 5.34 -3.65 0.40
C CYS A 47 5.91 -4.06 -0.97
N ASP A 48 5.71 -5.32 -1.38
CA ASP A 48 6.37 -5.89 -2.56
C ASP A 48 5.92 -5.22 -3.86
N TYR A 49 4.62 -4.94 -3.97
CA TYR A 49 4.02 -4.33 -5.15
C TYR A 49 3.02 -3.25 -4.76
N ILE A 50 3.00 -2.17 -5.53
CA ILE A 50 2.03 -1.09 -5.35
C ILE A 50 1.36 -0.84 -6.69
N GLN A 51 0.03 -0.82 -6.69
CA GLN A 51 -0.80 -0.60 -7.87
C GLN A 51 -1.82 0.50 -7.61
N GLY A 52 -1.99 1.39 -8.57
CA GLY A 52 -3.13 2.30 -8.62
C GLY A 52 -2.89 3.48 -9.55
N TYR A 53 -3.88 4.38 -9.58
CA TYR A 53 -3.91 5.55 -10.45
C TYR A 53 -2.70 6.47 -10.33
N TYR A 54 -2.02 6.46 -9.17
CA TYR A 54 -0.77 7.19 -9.00
C TYR A 54 0.28 6.80 -10.04
N PHE A 55 0.36 5.51 -10.39
CA PHE A 55 1.33 5.01 -11.37
C PHE A 55 0.75 4.99 -12.78
N ASN A 56 -0.46 4.46 -12.95
CA ASN A 56 -1.14 4.42 -14.24
C ASN A 56 -2.64 4.17 -14.07
N HIS A 57 -3.43 4.64 -15.04
CA HIS A 57 -4.81 4.19 -15.19
C HIS A 57 -4.87 2.74 -15.68
N ALA A 58 -6.04 2.11 -15.49
CA ALA A 58 -6.29 0.79 -16.04
C ALA A 58 -6.09 0.80 -17.55
N LEU A 59 -5.30 -0.15 -18.04
CA LEU A 59 -5.04 -0.30 -19.47
C LEU A 59 -6.25 -0.93 -20.17
N PRO A 60 -6.52 -0.56 -21.44
CA PRO A 60 -7.53 -1.25 -22.25
C PRO A 60 -7.18 -2.74 -22.41
N LYS A 61 -8.21 -3.56 -22.65
CA LYS A 61 -8.07 -5.00 -22.89
C LYS A 61 -7.57 -5.30 -24.29
#